data_AF-A0A5M9I0Z2-F1
#
_entry.id   AF-A0A5M9I0Z2-F1
#
_cell.length_a   1.000
_cell.length_b   1.000
_cell.length_c   1.000
_cell.angle_alpha   90.00
_cell.angle_beta   90.00
_cell.angle_gamma   90.00
#
_symmetry.space_group_name_H-M   'P 1'
#
loop_
_entity.id
_entity.type
_entity.pdbx_description
1 polymer ?
#
loop_
_entity_poly.entity_id
_entity_poly.type
_entity_poly.pdbx_seq_one_letter_code
_entity_poly.pdbx_strand_id
1 'polypeptide(L)'
;MSAYISIPRDLTRVKSKVLFNLTKRQLICFGAAAFIGVPFFFLLKAAGNVSLAALGMILVMLPLFFLAMYEKDGQPLEVVAKHFIQAKFLRPKVRPYQTDNYYAAVLRQHEVYREVAEIVRKAEEKSDGKRKNTCKFRQVGKEADQTGGRKSAER
;
A
#
# COMPACT_ATOMS: atom_id res chain seq x y z
N MET A 1 38.10 8.88 29.46
CA MET A 1 39.04 7.91 28.86
C MET A 1 38.22 6.71 28.37
N SER A 2 38.01 6.57 27.06
CA SER A 2 37.20 5.47 26.48
C SER A 2 38.01 4.18 26.45
N ALA A 3 37.44 3.06 26.92
CA ALA A 3 38.07 1.75 26.94
C ALA A 3 38.31 1.24 25.51
N TYR A 4 39.57 0.94 25.18
CA TYR A 4 40.00 0.37 23.91
C TYR A 4 39.68 -1.12 23.90
N ILE A 5 38.52 -1.48 23.35
CA ILE A 5 38.12 -2.87 23.12
C ILE A 5 38.70 -3.37 21.79
N SER A 6 39.47 -4.46 21.83
CA SER A 6 40.11 -5.12 20.68
C SER A 6 39.15 -5.93 19.80
N ILE A 7 37.86 -5.64 19.85
CA ILE A 7 36.90 -6.27 18.96
C ILE A 7 37.06 -5.58 17.60
N PRO A 8 37.40 -6.30 16.51
CA PRO A 8 37.41 -5.71 15.19
C PRO A 8 35.98 -5.26 14.87
N ARG A 9 35.74 -3.94 14.97
CA ARG A 9 34.46 -3.25 14.71
C ARG A 9 34.01 -3.32 13.24
N ASP A 10 34.63 -4.19 12.44
CA ASP A 10 34.51 -4.28 10.99
C ASP A 10 34.17 -5.69 10.47
N LEU A 11 33.61 -6.59 11.31
CA LEU A 11 32.97 -7.82 10.80
C LEU A 11 31.74 -7.53 9.93
N THR A 12 31.17 -6.33 10.01
CA THR A 12 30.05 -5.88 9.15
C THR A 12 30.49 -5.48 7.74
N ARG A 13 31.80 -5.38 7.48
CA ARG A 13 32.38 -5.17 6.14
C ARG A 13 32.78 -6.47 5.43
N VAL A 14 32.45 -7.64 5.98
CA VAL A 14 32.67 -8.91 5.27
C VAL A 14 31.63 -9.00 4.16
N LYS A 15 32.04 -8.54 2.97
CA LYS A 15 31.29 -8.60 1.70
C LYS A 15 30.79 -10.03 1.55
N SER A 16 29.48 -10.24 1.64
CA SER A 16 28.87 -11.57 1.53
C SER A 16 29.21 -12.14 0.16
N LYS A 17 30.17 -13.08 0.14
CA LYS A 17 30.61 -13.83 -1.03
C LYS A 17 29.53 -14.85 -1.31
N VAL A 18 28.65 -14.56 -2.26
CA VAL A 18 27.61 -15.50 -2.67
C VAL A 18 28.29 -16.53 -3.55
N LEU A 19 28.16 -17.81 -3.15
CA LEU A 19 28.51 -19.03 -3.87
C LEU A 19 29.61 -18.86 -4.94
N PHE A 20 30.87 -19.23 -4.63
CA PHE A 20 32.11 -19.09 -5.45
C PHE A 20 33.06 -17.90 -5.18
N ASN A 21 33.20 -17.40 -3.95
CA ASN A 21 34.18 -16.33 -3.63
C ASN A 21 33.99 -15.00 -4.42
N LEU A 22 32.95 -14.88 -5.26
CA LEU A 22 32.67 -13.72 -6.10
C LEU A 22 31.55 -12.87 -5.50
N THR A 23 31.64 -11.57 -5.72
CA THR A 23 30.65 -10.59 -5.25
C THR A 23 29.42 -10.62 -6.16
N LYS A 24 28.22 -10.39 -5.61
CA LYS A 24 26.95 -10.38 -6.38
C LYS A 24 27.02 -9.55 -7.67
N ARG A 25 27.77 -8.45 -7.63
CA ARG A 25 27.99 -7.52 -8.75
C ARG A 25 28.88 -8.09 -9.85
N GLN A 26 29.90 -8.86 -9.46
CA GLN A 26 30.74 -9.57 -10.43
C GLN A 26 29.90 -10.57 -11.21
N LEU A 27 28.97 -11.27 -10.57
CA LEU A 27 28.09 -12.23 -11.24
C LEU A 27 27.16 -11.56 -12.25
N ILE A 28 26.53 -10.44 -11.86
CA ILE A 28 25.65 -9.65 -12.76
C ILE A 28 26.46 -9.11 -13.94
N CYS A 29 27.67 -8.59 -13.69
CA CYS A 29 28.55 -8.10 -14.73
C CYS A 29 29.00 -9.22 -15.67
N PHE A 30 29.47 -10.36 -15.16
CA PHE A 30 29.88 -11.48 -15.99
C PHE A 30 28.70 -12.04 -16.80
N GLY A 31 27.48 -12.05 -16.24
CA GLY A 31 26.27 -12.41 -16.96
C GLY A 31 25.96 -11.45 -18.10
N ALA A 32 25.91 -10.14 -17.84
CA ALA A 32 25.64 -9.12 -18.87
C ALA A 32 26.75 -9.07 -19.94
N ALA A 33 27.99 -9.20 -19.50
CA ALA A 33 29.16 -9.16 -20.36
C ALA A 33 29.24 -10.42 -21.23
N ALA A 34 28.92 -11.62 -20.72
CA ALA A 34 28.76 -12.81 -21.56
C ALA A 34 27.61 -12.67 -22.55
N PHE A 35 26.47 -12.11 -22.12
CA PHE A 35 25.31 -11.91 -22.99
C PHE A 35 25.58 -10.99 -24.18
N ILE A 36 26.38 -9.93 -23.99
CA ILE A 36 26.73 -8.99 -25.06
C ILE A 36 28.00 -9.44 -25.80
N GLY A 37 28.99 -9.97 -25.09
CA GLY A 37 30.30 -10.33 -25.61
C GLY A 37 30.28 -11.55 -26.53
N VAL A 38 29.52 -12.59 -26.18
CA VAL A 38 29.41 -13.80 -27.01
C VAL A 38 28.84 -13.50 -28.41
N PRO A 39 27.69 -12.82 -28.57
CA PRO A 39 27.19 -12.48 -29.91
C PRO A 39 28.12 -11.51 -30.64
N PHE A 40 28.73 -10.55 -29.95
CA PHE A 40 29.71 -9.64 -30.54
C PHE A 40 30.95 -10.39 -31.07
N PHE A 41 31.44 -11.39 -30.33
CA PHE A 41 32.56 -12.23 -30.72
C PHE A 41 32.26 -13.05 -31.99
N PHE A 42 31.06 -13.63 -32.11
CA PHE A 42 30.69 -14.38 -33.30
C PHE A 42 30.64 -13.47 -34.55
N LEU A 43 30.20 -12.22 -34.41
CA LEU A 43 30.20 -11.23 -35.50
C LEU A 43 31.62 -10.85 -35.94
N LEU A 44 32.53 -10.56 -35.00
CA LEU A 44 33.91 -10.22 -35.33
C LEU A 44 34.70 -11.43 -35.85
N LYS A 45 34.39 -12.63 -35.35
CA LYS A 45 34.97 -13.89 -35.85
C LYS A 45 34.53 -14.18 -37.30
N ALA A 46 33.31 -13.83 -37.69
CA ALA A 46 32.86 -13.94 -39.07
C ALA A 46 33.68 -13.08 -40.04
N ALA A 47 34.29 -11.98 -39.57
CA ALA A 47 35.20 -11.14 -40.34
C ALA A 47 36.64 -11.70 -40.44
N GLY A 48 36.91 -12.93 -39.97
CA GLY A 48 38.14 -13.69 -40.21
C GLY A 48 39.29 -13.45 -39.23
N ASN A 49 39.30 -12.34 -38.50
CA ASN A 49 40.41 -11.97 -37.62
C ASN A 49 40.17 -12.39 -36.17
N VAL A 50 40.53 -13.62 -35.82
CA VAL A 50 40.36 -14.18 -34.46
C VAL A 50 41.07 -13.33 -33.39
N SER A 51 42.26 -12.81 -33.69
CA SER A 51 43.01 -11.92 -32.79
C SER A 51 42.31 -10.58 -32.56
N LEU A 52 41.68 -10.02 -33.61
CA LEU A 52 40.90 -8.79 -33.50
C LEU A 52 39.60 -9.03 -32.72
N ALA A 53 38.96 -10.18 -32.91
CA ALA A 53 37.78 -10.58 -32.15
C ALA A 53 38.08 -10.75 -30.65
N ALA A 54 39.24 -11.31 -30.30
CA ALA A 54 39.68 -11.46 -28.92
C ALA A 54 39.99 -10.10 -28.26
N LEU A 55 40.69 -9.20 -28.96
CA LEU A 55 40.92 -7.83 -28.49
C LEU A 55 39.62 -7.04 -28.37
N GLY A 56 38.68 -7.22 -29.31
CA GLY A 56 37.35 -6.63 -29.27
C GLY A 56 36.54 -7.10 -28.06
N MET A 57 36.61 -8.39 -27.71
CA MET A 57 36.02 -8.90 -26.48
C MET A 57 36.56 -8.17 -25.25
N ILE A 58 37.89 -8.09 -25.08
CA ILE A 58 38.49 -7.41 -23.93
C ILE A 58 38.05 -5.93 -23.89
N LEU A 59 38.04 -5.25 -25.04
CA LEU A 59 37.64 -3.85 -25.15
C LEU A 59 36.17 -3.61 -24.76
N VAL A 60 35.26 -4.53 -25.08
CA VAL A 60 33.84 -4.45 -24.72
C VAL A 60 33.59 -4.83 -23.27
N MET A 61 34.30 -5.83 -22.75
CA MET A 61 34.15 -6.29 -21.37
C MET A 61 34.70 -5.26 -20.35
N LEU A 62 35.80 -4.58 -20.68
CA LEU A 62 36.49 -3.65 -19.79
C LEU A 62 35.62 -2.49 -19.26
N PRO A 63 34.88 -1.73 -20.09
CA PRO A 63 34.01 -0.65 -19.60
C PRO A 63 32.83 -1.17 -18.76
N LEU A 64 32.28 -2.35 -19.08
CA LEU A 64 31.25 -2.99 -18.26
C LEU A 64 31.79 -3.43 -16.90
N PHE A 65 33.03 -3.93 -16.87
CA PHE A 65 33.73 -4.29 -15.65
C PHE A 65 33.98 -3.07 -14.74
N PHE A 66 34.44 -1.95 -15.31
CA PHE A 66 34.61 -0.71 -14.55
C PHE A 66 33.28 -0.23 -13.95
N LEU A 67 32.18 -0.32 -14.69
CA LEU A 67 30.86 0.06 -14.18
C LEU A 67 30.39 -0.84 -13.03
N ALA A 68 30.68 -2.14 -13.09
CA ALA A 68 30.36 -3.08 -12.02
C ALA A 68 31.24 -2.90 -10.78
N MET A 69 32.51 -2.54 -10.98
CA MET A 69 33.48 -2.24 -9.92
C MET A 69 33.32 -0.83 -9.34
N TYR A 70 32.61 0.07 -10.03
CA TYR A 70 32.40 1.44 -9.58
C TYR A 70 31.46 1.49 -8.37
N GLU A 71 32.06 1.60 -7.20
CA GLU A 71 31.41 1.93 -5.93
C GLU A 71 31.66 3.41 -5.65
N LYS A 72 30.68 4.28 -5.93
CA LYS A 72 30.73 5.68 -5.49
C LYS A 72 30.28 5.73 -4.03
N ASP A 73 31.13 6.22 -3.13
CA ASP A 73 30.84 6.42 -1.70
C ASP A 73 30.34 5.16 -0.94
N GLY A 74 30.69 3.97 -1.43
CA GLY A 74 30.24 2.69 -0.88
C GLY A 74 28.80 2.28 -1.26
N GLN A 75 28.10 3.06 -2.09
CA GLN A 75 26.76 2.75 -2.57
C GLN A 75 26.79 2.15 -3.99
N PRO A 76 26.11 1.01 -4.22
CA PRO A 76 25.92 0.48 -5.57
C PRO A 76 25.12 1.44 -6.46
N LEU A 77 25.40 1.45 -7.75
CA LEU A 77 24.55 2.09 -8.77
C LEU A 77 23.10 1.59 -8.71
N GLU A 78 22.87 0.32 -8.36
CA GLU A 78 21.53 -0.25 -8.16
C GLU A 78 20.75 0.49 -7.05
N VAL A 79 21.45 0.83 -5.97
CA VAL A 79 20.86 1.57 -4.85
C VAL A 79 20.62 3.01 -5.26
N VAL A 80 21.55 3.66 -5.96
CA VAL A 80 21.35 5.01 -6.50
C VAL A 80 20.16 5.04 -7.46
N ALA A 81 20.04 4.08 -8.36
CA ALA A 81 18.93 3.96 -9.30
C ALA A 81 17.59 3.73 -8.57
N LYS A 82 17.58 2.88 -7.54
CA LYS A 82 16.39 2.68 -6.70
C LYS A 82 15.94 3.97 -6.04
N HIS A 83 16.86 4.76 -5.49
CA HIS A 83 16.55 6.08 -4.93
C HIS A 83 16.01 7.02 -6.00
N PHE A 84 16.58 6.99 -7.20
CA PHE A 84 16.15 7.82 -8.32
C PHE A 84 14.72 7.48 -8.77
N ILE A 85 14.41 6.19 -8.93
CA ILE A 85 13.07 5.71 -9.29
C ILE A 85 12.07 6.04 -8.17
N GLN A 86 12.45 5.79 -6.93
CA GLN A 86 11.59 6.07 -5.78
C GLN A 86 11.29 7.57 -5.67
N ALA A 87 12.29 8.43 -5.86
CA ALA A 87 12.12 9.88 -5.81
C ALA A 87 11.34 10.43 -7.01
N LYS A 88 11.53 9.87 -8.21
CA LYS A 88 10.95 10.42 -9.45
C LYS A 88 9.57 9.87 -9.79
N PHE A 89 9.30 8.60 -9.48
CA PHE A 89 8.08 7.91 -9.87
C PHE A 89 7.19 7.52 -8.69
N LEU A 90 7.78 7.00 -7.61
CA LEU A 90 7.00 6.35 -6.55
C LEU A 90 6.47 7.34 -5.51
N ARG A 91 7.27 8.35 -5.15
CA ARG A 91 6.86 9.36 -4.17
C ARG A 91 6.02 10.44 -4.86
N PRO A 92 4.75 10.65 -4.45
CA PRO A 92 3.99 11.79 -4.94
C PRO A 92 4.70 13.10 -4.56
N LYS A 93 4.86 14.00 -5.53
CA LYS A 93 5.60 15.26 -5.37
C LYS A 93 4.92 16.20 -4.37
N VAL A 94 3.59 16.13 -4.30
CA VAL A 94 2.82 16.78 -3.25
C VAL A 94 2.81 15.84 -2.05
N ARG A 95 3.39 16.27 -0.92
CA ARG A 95 3.21 15.60 0.37
C ARG A 95 1.84 16.03 0.90
N PRO A 96 0.77 15.23 0.77
CA PRO A 96 -0.52 15.62 1.31
C PRO A 96 -0.40 15.48 2.82
N TYR A 97 -0.39 16.60 3.54
CA TYR A 97 -0.55 16.59 4.99
C TYR A 97 -2.01 16.29 5.27
N GLN A 98 -2.36 15.01 5.37
CA GLN A 98 -3.66 14.61 5.89
C GLN A 98 -3.50 14.41 7.39
N THR A 99 -4.17 15.27 8.15
CA THR A 99 -4.38 15.09 9.58
C THR A 99 -5.70 14.35 9.73
N ASP A 100 -5.66 13.14 10.30
CA ASP A 100 -6.88 12.48 10.74
C ASP A 100 -7.47 13.27 11.91
N ASN A 101 -8.45 14.12 11.62
CA ASN A 101 -9.07 14.97 12.61
C ASN A 101 -10.02 14.14 13.49
N TYR A 102 -9.65 13.92 14.75
CA TYR A 102 -10.46 13.20 15.73
C TYR A 102 -11.89 13.77 15.85
N TYR A 103 -12.03 15.09 15.79
CA TYR A 103 -13.33 15.76 15.88
C TYR A 103 -14.26 15.41 14.71
N ALA A 104 -13.71 15.10 13.52
CA ALA A 104 -14.51 14.69 12.37
C ALA A 104 -15.16 13.31 12.59
N ALA A 105 -14.50 12.41 13.33
CA ALA A 105 -15.10 11.13 13.70
C ALA A 105 -16.23 11.31 14.73
N VAL A 106 -16.03 12.18 15.72
CA VAL A 106 -17.03 12.51 16.74
C VAL A 106 -18.27 13.17 16.13
N LEU A 107 -18.08 14.09 15.16
CA LEU A 107 -19.18 14.74 14.44
C LEU A 107 -20.05 13.73 13.70
N ARG A 108 -19.44 12.78 12.97
CA ARG A 108 -20.19 11.71 12.29
C ARG A 108 -20.99 10.84 13.26
N GLN A 109 -20.43 10.52 14.43
CA GLN A 109 -21.18 9.79 15.46
C GLN A 109 -22.39 10.60 15.93
N HIS A 110 -22.21 11.90 16.19
CA HIS A 110 -23.28 12.77 16.65
C HIS A 110 -24.43 12.88 15.63
N GLU A 111 -24.13 13.03 14.33
CA GLU A 111 -25.12 13.06 13.26
C GLU A 111 -25.96 11.77 13.24
N VAL A 112 -25.31 10.61 13.29
CA VAL A 112 -26.00 9.31 13.36
C VAL A 112 -26.90 9.20 14.59
N TYR A 113 -26.42 9.63 15.76
CA TYR A 113 -27.25 9.64 16.98
C TYR A 113 -28.48 10.52 16.83
N ARG A 114 -28.34 11.70 16.19
CA ARG A 114 -29.46 12.61 15.96
C ARG A 114 -30.49 12.02 15.00
N GLU A 115 -30.04 11.43 13.89
CA GLU A 115 -30.93 10.76 12.93
C GLU A 115 -31.70 9.61 13.58
N VAL A 116 -31.02 8.77 14.36
CA VAL A 116 -31.67 7.67 15.10
C VAL A 116 -32.70 8.21 16.10
N ALA A 117 -32.35 9.26 16.85
CA ALA A 117 -33.28 9.88 17.81
C ALA A 117 -34.55 10.42 17.10
N GLU A 118 -34.40 11.04 15.93
CA GLU A 118 -35.54 11.51 15.14
C GLU A 118 -36.40 10.38 14.60
N ILE A 119 -35.79 9.27 14.15
CA ILE A 119 -36.53 8.08 13.70
C ILE A 119 -37.34 7.47 14.84
N VAL A 120 -36.72 7.32 16.02
CA VAL A 120 -37.39 6.82 17.22
C VAL A 120 -38.56 7.72 17.60
N ARG A 121 -38.35 9.04 17.66
CA ARG A 121 -39.43 10.00 17.99
C ARG A 121 -40.59 9.91 17.01
N LYS A 122 -40.31 9.87 15.70
CA LYS A 122 -41.33 9.70 14.65
C LYS A 122 -42.06 8.36 14.76
N ALA A 123 -41.37 7.29 15.17
CA ALA A 123 -41.98 5.98 15.40
C ALA A 123 -42.88 5.97 16.63
N GLU A 124 -42.48 6.62 17.72
CA GLU A 124 -43.28 6.81 18.94
C GLU A 124 -44.54 7.62 18.65
N GLU A 125 -44.43 8.77 17.98
CA GLU A 125 -45.57 9.61 17.59
C GLU A 125 -46.61 8.83 16.75
N LYS A 126 -46.15 8.00 15.81
CA LYS A 126 -47.04 7.11 15.02
C LYS A 126 -47.71 6.04 15.88
N SER A 127 -46.99 5.49 16.85
CA SER A 127 -47.48 4.47 17.77
C SER A 127 -48.53 5.03 18.72
N ASP A 128 -48.29 6.23 19.26
CA ASP A 128 -49.19 6.95 20.15
C ASP A 128 -50.47 7.39 19.42
N GLY A 129 -50.32 7.88 18.18
CA GLY A 129 -51.45 8.14 17.29
C GLY A 129 -52.29 6.88 17.11
N LYS A 130 -51.70 5.76 16.67
CA LYS A 130 -52.43 4.49 16.48
C LYS A 130 -53.15 4.03 17.76
N ARG A 131 -52.53 4.18 18.93
CA ARG A 131 -53.11 3.81 20.24
C ARG A 131 -54.32 4.67 20.58
N LYS A 132 -54.24 5.99 20.39
CA LYS A 132 -55.38 6.91 20.58
C LYS A 132 -56.54 6.59 19.62
N ASN A 133 -56.23 6.26 18.38
CA ASN A 133 -57.23 5.88 17.36
C ASN A 133 -57.97 4.60 17.77
N THR A 134 -57.23 3.57 18.21
CA THR A 134 -57.82 2.31 18.69
C THR A 134 -58.66 2.50 19.95
N CYS A 135 -58.23 3.34 20.90
CA CYS A 135 -59.01 3.65 22.11
C CYS A 135 -60.30 4.41 21.76
N LYS A 136 -60.24 5.39 20.85
CA LYS A 136 -61.40 6.15 20.41
C LYS A 136 -62.42 5.27 19.67
N PHE A 137 -61.97 4.39 18.76
CA PHE A 137 -62.85 3.44 18.08
C PHE A 137 -63.50 2.45 19.06
N ARG A 138 -62.77 2.03 20.10
CA ARG A 138 -63.27 1.13 21.14
C ARG A 138 -64.28 1.80 22.09
N GLN A 139 -64.22 3.13 22.26
CA GLN A 139 -65.23 3.89 23.01
C GLN A 139 -66.51 4.07 22.19
N VAL A 140 -66.39 4.44 20.90
CA VAL A 140 -67.53 4.59 19.99
C VAL A 140 -68.31 3.25 19.83
N GLY A 141 -67.61 2.12 19.76
CA GLY A 141 -68.25 0.80 19.70
C GLY A 141 -69.00 0.43 20.99
N LYS A 142 -68.55 0.88 22.17
CA LYS A 142 -69.22 0.62 23.45
C LYS A 142 -70.45 1.51 23.68
N GLU A 143 -70.44 2.76 23.19
CA GLU A 143 -71.62 3.63 23.20
C GLU A 143 -72.71 3.13 22.23
N ALA A 144 -72.34 2.59 21.07
CA ALA A 144 -73.29 2.01 20.12
C ALA A 144 -74.00 0.76 20.67
N ASP A 145 -73.27 -0.12 21.36
CA ASP A 145 -73.81 -1.36 21.97
C ASP A 145 -74.82 -1.07 23.12
N GLN A 146 -74.52 -0.07 23.97
CA GLN A 146 -75.44 0.35 25.05
C GLN A 146 -76.72 1.02 24.53
N THR A 147 -76.66 1.70 23.39
CA THR A 147 -77.83 2.38 22.81
C THR A 147 -78.74 1.40 22.04
N GLY A 148 -78.19 0.32 21.50
CA GLY A 148 -78.95 -0.77 20.89
C GLY A 148 -79.71 -1.63 21.90
N GLY A 149 -79.09 -1.94 23.05
CA GLY A 149 -79.72 -2.74 24.12
C GLY A 149 -80.90 -2.03 24.81
N ARG A 150 -80.84 -0.70 24.98
CA ARG A 150 -81.94 0.09 25.58
C ARG A 150 -83.19 0.15 24.69
N LYS A 151 -83.05 0.20 23.37
CA LYS A 151 -84.19 0.26 22.44
C LYS A 151 -84.95 -1.06 22.28
N SER A 152 -84.37 -2.19 22.71
CA SER A 152 -85.01 -3.50 22.63
C SER A 152 -85.77 -3.91 23.91
N ALA A 153 -85.65 -3.13 24.99
CA ALA A 153 -86.36 -3.36 26.26
C ALA A 153 -87.65 -2.52 26.42
N GLU A 154 -87.95 -1.64 25.45
CA GLU A 154 -89.12 -0.75 25.41
C GLU A 154 -90.17 -1.15 24.34
N ARG A 155 -90.16 -2.40 23.86
CA ARG A 155 -91.20 -2.96 22.96
C ARG A 155 -91.87 -4.17 23.57
#